data_AF-A0A9P7Z8K0-F1
#
_entry.id   AF-A0A9P7Z8K0-F1
#
_cell.length_a   1.000
_cell.length_b   1.000
_cell.length_c   1.000
_cell.angle_alpha   90.00
_cell.angle_beta   90.00
_cell.angle_gamma   90.00
#
_symmetry.space_group_name_H-M   'P 1'
#
loop_
_entity.id
_entity.type
_entity.pdbx_description
1 polymer ?
#
loop_
_entity_poly.entity_id
_entity_poly.type
_entity_poly.pdbx_seq_one_letter_code
_entity_poly.pdbx_strand_id
1 'polypeptide(L)'
;MTASSRGSRAAYALTKLSQHPRVCSLCLRTIIRISPPRRHYAAAATVAVKSPVIPTIPNSQVSVQKPASSSGKSKQEYIVKAGVVLSRAPLLTKEPNTFESAFFFYQKRLNERLVMPFSRYFYFKKDTPADTDWKIKAKERNYQPARELGGYNAYSDMGWNDELLAGDKLSEPSTTVEALVRDSHPRAVEGKDGKPMVVEGAEVSLHEDSMIEMPLPRTTEADEKKDLKSLERKLDETLYLCVERNDENGAHWFFPAGPLEGRENLHQAAERVLVQTAGVNMNTWIVGHAPIGHHEKRPKFPAVPAHTKDTPAALTKAKAEPSKSSQASKLRREARERDEAARTAGIAPEILGERTFYMKVRIMAGQANLEGNAFGLENFCWLTKTEIGEKFRPQDFAKVQDMLADR
;
A
#
# COMPACT_ATOMS: atom_id res chain seq x y z
N MET A 1 40.50 -25.32 -36.91
CA MET A 1 40.69 -26.23 -35.76
C MET A 1 39.51 -26.07 -34.81
N THR A 2 38.86 -27.17 -34.51
CA THR A 2 37.57 -27.32 -33.82
C THR A 2 37.72 -27.18 -32.30
N ALA A 3 37.00 -26.25 -31.68
CA ALA A 3 36.83 -26.23 -30.22
C ALA A 3 35.56 -26.99 -29.83
N SER A 4 35.71 -28.03 -29.01
CA SER A 4 34.67 -29.02 -28.70
C SER A 4 33.61 -28.50 -27.72
N SER A 5 32.34 -28.64 -28.08
CA SER A 5 31.19 -28.53 -27.17
C SER A 5 31.09 -29.77 -26.27
N ARG A 6 31.56 -29.68 -25.03
CA ARG A 6 31.33 -30.74 -24.01
C ARG A 6 30.94 -30.16 -22.63
N GLY A 7 30.18 -29.07 -22.60
CA GLY A 7 29.66 -28.48 -21.35
C GLY A 7 28.24 -28.91 -20.95
N SER A 8 27.43 -29.48 -21.85
CA SER A 8 25.99 -29.68 -21.61
C SER A 8 25.59 -31.08 -21.11
N ARG A 9 26.54 -32.02 -20.96
CA ARG A 9 26.26 -33.36 -20.41
C ARG A 9 26.57 -33.52 -18.91
N ALA A 10 27.13 -32.51 -18.26
CA ALA A 10 27.43 -32.56 -16.81
C ALA A 10 26.22 -32.26 -15.90
N ALA A 11 25.15 -31.65 -16.42
CA ALA A 11 23.95 -31.34 -15.63
C ALA A 11 22.95 -32.50 -15.52
N TYR A 12 23.11 -33.58 -16.32
CA TYR A 12 22.21 -34.73 -16.30
C TYR A 12 22.53 -35.73 -15.16
N ALA A 13 23.68 -35.59 -14.50
CA ALA A 13 24.12 -36.49 -13.43
C ALA A 13 23.65 -36.07 -12.02
N LEU A 14 23.13 -34.85 -11.83
CA LEU A 14 22.72 -34.34 -10.52
C LEU A 14 21.21 -34.45 -10.23
N THR A 15 20.39 -34.95 -11.15
CA THR A 15 18.95 -35.13 -10.93
C THR A 15 18.55 -36.59 -10.65
N LYS A 16 19.54 -37.48 -10.43
CA LYS A 16 19.31 -38.88 -10.00
C LYS A 16 19.38 -39.09 -8.48
N LEU A 17 19.40 -38.03 -7.66
CA LEU A 17 19.24 -38.12 -6.21
C LEU A 17 18.09 -37.24 -5.73
N SER A 18 16.86 -37.75 -5.86
CA SER A 18 15.80 -37.57 -4.86
C SER A 18 14.55 -38.32 -5.33
N GLN A 19 14.54 -39.65 -5.18
CA GLN A 19 13.27 -40.38 -5.09
C GLN A 19 12.65 -40.05 -3.71
N HIS A 20 12.03 -38.88 -3.59
CA HIS A 20 11.19 -38.58 -2.43
C HIS A 20 9.77 -39.12 -2.68
N PRO A 21 9.20 -39.92 -1.76
CA PRO A 21 8.01 -40.73 -2.02
C PRO A 21 6.68 -39.96 -1.96
N ARG A 22 6.66 -38.64 -2.19
CA ARG A 22 5.45 -37.80 -2.03
C ARG A 22 5.15 -36.82 -3.16
N VAL A 23 5.69 -37.03 -4.37
CA VAL A 23 5.38 -36.17 -5.52
C VAL A 23 4.71 -36.97 -6.64
N CYS A 24 3.51 -36.53 -7.05
CA CYS A 24 2.71 -37.14 -8.11
C CYS A 24 3.38 -36.96 -9.49
N SER A 25 3.32 -38.00 -10.33
CA SER A 25 3.93 -38.08 -11.67
C SER A 25 3.40 -37.02 -12.67
N LEU A 26 2.25 -36.41 -12.40
CA LEU A 26 1.68 -35.33 -13.19
C LEU A 26 2.36 -33.98 -12.94
N CYS A 27 2.74 -33.68 -11.69
CA CYS A 27 3.41 -32.41 -11.35
C CYS A 27 4.82 -32.33 -11.94
N LEU A 28 5.50 -33.47 -12.10
CA LEU A 28 6.83 -33.55 -12.70
C LEU A 28 6.83 -33.20 -14.20
N ARG A 29 5.72 -33.49 -14.90
CA ARG A 29 5.59 -33.23 -16.35
C ARG A 29 5.35 -31.75 -16.68
N THR A 30 4.78 -30.99 -15.75
CA THR A 30 4.45 -29.57 -15.96
C THR A 30 5.69 -28.67 -15.88
N ILE A 31 6.65 -29.03 -15.03
CA ILE A 31 7.88 -28.25 -14.80
C ILE A 31 8.82 -28.29 -16.03
N ILE A 32 8.80 -29.38 -16.80
CA ILE A 32 9.68 -29.56 -17.97
C ILE A 32 9.21 -28.75 -19.20
N ARG A 33 7.95 -28.26 -19.22
CA ARG A 33 7.37 -27.58 -20.40
C ARG A 33 7.46 -26.05 -20.39
N ILE A 34 8.00 -25.43 -19.34
CA ILE A 34 8.12 -23.96 -19.28
C ILE A 34 9.57 -23.58 -19.58
N SER A 35 9.91 -23.53 -20.87
CA SER A 35 11.05 -22.77 -21.37
C SER A 35 10.57 -21.94 -22.58
N PRO A 36 10.83 -20.62 -22.62
CA PRO A 36 10.23 -19.76 -23.64
C PRO A 36 10.93 -19.94 -25.00
N PRO A 37 10.21 -19.92 -26.14
CA PRO A 37 10.86 -19.91 -27.44
C PRO A 37 11.45 -18.52 -27.73
N ARG A 38 12.76 -18.49 -28.04
CA ARG A 38 13.45 -17.32 -28.60
C ARG A 38 12.86 -16.99 -29.98
N ARG A 39 12.43 -15.74 -30.16
CA ARG A 39 12.04 -15.17 -31.47
C ARG A 39 13.29 -14.94 -32.32
N HIS A 40 13.27 -15.42 -33.57
CA HIS A 40 14.16 -14.94 -34.63
C HIS A 40 13.31 -14.30 -35.74
N TYR A 41 13.67 -13.06 -36.09
CA TYR A 41 13.21 -12.35 -37.29
C TYR A 41 13.90 -12.91 -38.54
N ALA A 42 13.18 -13.11 -39.65
CA ALA A 42 13.53 -12.59 -41.00
C ALA A 42 12.67 -13.19 -42.16
N ALA A 43 12.16 -12.26 -42.97
CA ALA A 43 11.99 -12.18 -44.43
C ALA A 43 11.53 -13.36 -45.32
N ALA A 44 10.33 -13.16 -45.90
CA ALA A 44 9.87 -13.31 -47.29
C ALA A 44 10.50 -14.36 -48.25
N ALA A 45 9.63 -15.25 -48.76
CA ALA A 45 9.53 -15.59 -50.18
C ALA A 45 8.15 -16.20 -50.49
N THR A 46 7.47 -15.67 -51.50
CA THR A 46 6.17 -16.12 -52.04
C THR A 46 6.36 -17.30 -52.98
N VAL A 47 5.75 -18.45 -52.69
CA VAL A 47 5.38 -19.44 -53.71
C VAL A 47 4.08 -20.12 -53.29
N ALA A 48 3.04 -19.97 -54.11
CA ALA A 48 1.78 -20.68 -53.99
C ALA A 48 1.92 -22.08 -54.58
N VAL A 49 1.78 -23.14 -53.77
CA VAL A 49 1.48 -24.49 -54.26
C VAL A 49 0.50 -25.20 -53.32
N LYS A 50 -0.56 -25.70 -53.97
CA LYS A 50 -1.67 -26.58 -53.61
C LYS A 50 -1.57 -27.41 -52.32
N SER A 51 -2.69 -27.42 -51.59
CA SER A 51 -3.02 -28.27 -50.44
C SER A 51 -2.89 -29.76 -50.72
N PRO A 52 -2.51 -30.55 -49.70
CA PRO A 52 -3.15 -31.83 -49.47
C PRO A 52 -3.74 -31.97 -48.04
N VAL A 53 -4.74 -32.83 -48.01
CA VAL A 53 -5.65 -33.23 -46.94
C VAL A 53 -4.95 -33.65 -45.64
N ILE A 54 -5.41 -33.14 -44.50
CA ILE A 54 -5.04 -33.60 -43.15
C ILE A 54 -6.21 -34.43 -42.57
N PRO A 55 -5.98 -35.62 -41.99
CA PRO A 55 -7.02 -36.41 -41.35
C PRO A 55 -7.45 -35.82 -39.99
N THR A 56 -8.77 -35.84 -39.79
CA THR A 56 -9.53 -35.33 -38.65
C THR A 56 -9.13 -35.95 -37.31
N ILE A 57 -8.78 -35.10 -36.34
CA ILE A 57 -8.67 -35.45 -34.91
C ILE A 57 -10.05 -35.19 -34.26
N PRO A 58 -10.62 -36.10 -33.46
CA PRO A 58 -11.92 -35.87 -32.83
C PRO A 58 -11.85 -34.76 -31.77
N ASN A 59 -12.73 -33.79 -31.98
CA ASN A 59 -12.92 -32.57 -31.21
C ASN A 59 -13.31 -32.91 -29.75
N SER A 60 -12.43 -32.58 -28.80
CA SER A 60 -12.77 -32.59 -27.37
C SER A 60 -13.62 -31.35 -27.08
N GLN A 61 -14.81 -31.56 -26.53
CA GLN A 61 -15.84 -30.55 -26.28
C GLN A 61 -15.31 -29.34 -25.48
N VAL A 62 -14.94 -28.27 -26.17
CA VAL A 62 -14.94 -26.93 -25.59
C VAL A 62 -16.39 -26.47 -25.57
N SER A 63 -16.99 -26.44 -24.39
CA SER A 63 -18.27 -25.77 -24.17
C SER A 63 -18.10 -24.29 -24.47
N VAL A 64 -18.43 -23.90 -25.70
CA VAL A 64 -18.63 -22.50 -26.07
C VAL A 64 -19.86 -22.05 -25.30
N GLN A 65 -19.65 -21.37 -24.17
CA GLN A 65 -20.75 -20.68 -23.49
C GLN A 65 -21.31 -19.67 -24.49
N LYS A 66 -22.57 -19.89 -24.89
CA LYS A 66 -23.34 -18.97 -25.72
C LYS A 66 -23.30 -17.59 -25.02
N PRO A 67 -23.00 -16.48 -25.73
CA PRO A 67 -23.14 -15.17 -25.14
C PRO A 67 -24.60 -15.04 -24.67
N ALA A 68 -24.79 -14.66 -23.41
CA ALA A 68 -26.12 -14.49 -22.84
C ALA A 68 -26.90 -13.51 -23.73
N SER A 69 -27.85 -14.04 -24.49
CA SER A 69 -28.85 -13.23 -25.19
C SER A 69 -29.58 -12.42 -24.13
N SER A 70 -29.58 -11.09 -24.27
CA SER A 70 -30.29 -10.16 -23.40
C SER A 70 -31.78 -10.50 -23.39
N SER A 71 -32.19 -11.35 -22.45
CA SER A 71 -33.59 -11.56 -22.13
C SER A 71 -34.17 -10.22 -21.66
N GLY A 72 -35.37 -9.91 -22.15
CA GLY A 72 -35.99 -8.58 -22.12
C GLY A 72 -35.88 -7.82 -20.81
N LYS A 73 -35.86 -6.47 -20.94
CA LYS A 73 -35.76 -5.44 -19.89
C LYS A 73 -36.13 -5.95 -18.48
N SER A 74 -35.20 -6.63 -17.82
CA SER A 74 -35.34 -6.98 -16.42
C SER A 74 -35.37 -5.66 -15.66
N LYS A 75 -36.40 -5.42 -14.85
CA LYS A 75 -36.45 -4.25 -13.96
C LYS A 75 -35.13 -4.21 -13.17
N GLN A 76 -34.35 -3.14 -13.32
CA GLN A 76 -33.05 -3.04 -12.65
C GLN A 76 -33.28 -3.03 -11.15
N GLU A 77 -32.85 -4.09 -10.47
CA GLU A 77 -32.99 -4.23 -9.02
C GLU A 77 -31.88 -3.47 -8.27
N TYR A 78 -30.72 -3.30 -8.92
CA TYR A 78 -29.54 -2.66 -8.36
C TYR A 78 -29.06 -1.51 -9.25
N ILE A 79 -28.67 -0.42 -8.61
CA ILE A 79 -27.89 0.66 -9.21
C ILE A 79 -26.43 0.34 -9.01
N VAL A 80 -25.68 0.29 -10.12
CA VAL A 80 -24.23 0.11 -10.08
C VAL A 80 -23.58 1.48 -9.93
N LYS A 81 -22.70 1.61 -8.92
CA LYS A 81 -21.98 2.84 -8.59
C LYS A 81 -20.47 2.64 -8.74
N ALA A 82 -19.80 3.68 -9.20
CA ALA A 82 -18.35 3.81 -9.16
C ALA A 82 -17.96 4.57 -7.89
N GLY A 83 -17.24 3.91 -6.99
CA GLY A 83 -16.64 4.51 -5.81
C GLY A 83 -15.17 4.82 -6.04
N VAL A 84 -14.67 5.85 -5.39
CA VAL A 84 -13.28 6.33 -5.52
C VAL A 84 -12.61 6.28 -4.17
N VAL A 85 -11.59 5.44 -4.03
CA VAL A 85 -10.69 5.44 -2.87
C VAL A 85 -9.47 6.24 -3.27
N LEU A 86 -9.58 7.57 -3.12
CA LEU A 86 -8.47 8.49 -3.36
C LEU A 86 -7.53 8.45 -2.16
N SER A 87 -6.26 8.19 -2.41
CA SER A 87 -5.25 8.02 -1.36
C SER A 87 -3.99 8.84 -1.64
N ARG A 88 -3.50 9.55 -0.63
CA ARG A 88 -2.18 10.17 -0.62
C ARG A 88 -1.19 9.18 0.00
N ALA A 89 -0.13 8.82 -0.72
CA ALA A 89 0.88 7.90 -0.23
C ALA A 89 1.76 8.56 0.86
N PRO A 90 2.36 7.78 1.79
CA PRO A 90 3.32 8.32 2.74
C PRO A 90 4.48 8.99 2.03
N LEU A 91 4.80 10.23 2.43
CA LEU A 91 5.93 11.01 1.94
C LEU A 91 7.20 10.77 2.76
N LEU A 92 7.06 10.37 4.01
CA LEU A 92 8.17 10.04 4.91
C LEU A 92 8.26 8.54 5.20
N THR A 93 9.47 8.08 5.51
CA THR A 93 9.70 6.75 6.08
C THR A 93 9.03 6.63 7.44
N LYS A 94 8.57 5.42 7.78
CA LYS A 94 7.98 5.14 9.09
C LYS A 94 9.02 5.36 10.19
N GLU A 95 8.59 5.89 11.32
CA GLU A 95 9.45 5.93 12.51
C GLU A 95 9.71 4.50 13.01
N PRO A 96 10.99 4.16 13.28
CA PRO A 96 11.32 2.85 13.81
C PRO A 96 10.73 2.70 15.22
N ASN A 97 10.24 1.51 15.53
CA ASN A 97 9.88 1.18 16.91
C ASN A 97 11.14 1.18 17.81
N THR A 98 10.97 1.32 19.12
CA THR A 98 12.08 1.28 20.11
C THR A 98 12.93 0.01 20.01
N PHE A 99 12.28 -1.13 19.72
CA PHE A 99 12.99 -2.38 19.44
C PHE A 99 13.76 -2.34 18.12
N GLU A 100 13.17 -1.78 17.06
CA GLU A 100 13.81 -1.70 15.75
C GLU A 100 15.03 -0.78 15.80
N SER A 101 14.94 0.37 16.48
CA SER A 101 16.07 1.29 16.66
C SER A 101 17.22 0.65 17.44
N ALA A 102 16.90 -0.03 18.56
CA ALA A 102 17.89 -0.76 19.35
C ALA A 102 18.54 -1.90 18.54
N PHE A 103 17.73 -2.66 17.78
CA PHE A 103 18.22 -3.72 16.91
C PHE A 103 19.15 -3.18 15.81
N PHE A 104 18.76 -2.09 15.13
CA PHE A 104 19.62 -1.48 14.10
C PHE A 104 20.93 -0.97 14.69
N PHE A 105 20.88 -0.34 15.86
CA PHE A 105 22.09 0.11 16.57
C PHE A 105 23.01 -1.08 16.91
N TYR A 106 22.46 -2.15 17.46
CA TYR A 106 23.19 -3.37 17.77
C TYR A 106 23.86 -3.97 16.53
N GLN A 107 23.12 -4.08 15.41
CA GLN A 107 23.66 -4.57 14.14
C GLN A 107 24.79 -3.68 13.59
N LYS A 108 24.72 -2.35 13.79
CA LYS A 108 25.81 -1.45 13.39
C LYS A 108 27.09 -1.70 14.19
N ARG A 109 27.00 -1.91 15.50
CA ARG A 109 28.19 -2.24 16.32
C ARG A 109 28.76 -3.61 16.00
N LEU A 110 27.90 -4.61 15.74
CA LEU A 110 28.35 -5.89 15.22
C LEU A 110 29.06 -5.74 13.87
N ASN A 111 28.52 -4.91 12.98
CA ASN A 111 29.16 -4.62 11.71
C ASN A 111 30.54 -3.98 11.89
N GLU A 112 30.72 -3.08 12.86
CA GLU A 112 32.03 -2.48 13.17
C GLU A 112 33.09 -3.54 13.57
N ARG A 113 32.66 -4.66 14.16
CA ARG A 113 33.56 -5.77 14.50
C ARG A 113 33.98 -6.61 13.30
N LEU A 114 33.10 -6.73 12.32
CA LEU A 114 33.25 -7.63 11.17
C LEU A 114 33.84 -6.93 9.94
N VAL A 115 33.60 -5.62 9.82
CA VAL A 115 34.05 -4.82 8.70
C VAL A 115 35.56 -4.62 8.73
N MET A 116 36.16 -4.40 7.56
CA MET A 116 37.55 -3.96 7.49
C MET A 116 37.70 -2.55 8.07
N PRO A 117 38.84 -2.23 8.71
CA PRO A 117 39.07 -0.91 9.29
C PRO A 117 39.04 0.18 8.22
N PHE A 118 38.51 1.35 8.59
CA PHE A 118 38.37 2.49 7.69
C PHE A 118 39.73 3.02 7.19
N SER A 119 39.93 3.02 5.87
CA SER A 119 41.16 3.47 5.21
C SER A 119 41.18 5.00 5.00
N ARG A 120 41.46 5.77 6.05
CA ARG A 120 41.50 7.25 6.00
C ARG A 120 42.28 7.82 4.80
N TYR A 121 43.47 7.29 4.52
CA TYR A 121 44.36 7.79 3.45
C TYR A 121 43.79 7.66 2.04
N PHE A 122 42.79 6.79 1.85
CA PHE A 122 42.10 6.66 0.57
C PHE A 122 41.18 7.85 0.30
N TYR A 123 40.56 8.41 1.34
CA TYR A 123 39.60 9.52 1.23
C TYR A 123 40.24 10.89 1.51
N PHE A 124 41.18 10.95 2.45
CA PHE A 124 41.79 12.20 2.90
C PHE A 124 43.29 12.20 2.58
N LYS A 125 43.69 13.10 1.69
CA LYS A 125 45.11 13.35 1.41
C LYS A 125 45.77 13.97 2.64
N LYS A 126 47.00 13.53 2.91
CA LYS A 126 47.79 14.02 4.04
C LYS A 126 47.98 15.53 3.95
N ASP A 127 47.97 16.19 5.11
CA ASP A 127 48.26 17.61 5.28
C ASP A 127 47.26 18.54 4.56
N THR A 128 46.04 18.06 4.32
CA THR A 128 44.92 18.88 3.83
C THR A 128 43.99 19.33 4.97
N PRO A 129 43.25 20.46 4.83
CA PRO A 129 42.23 20.89 5.78
C PRO A 129 41.25 19.78 6.16
N ALA A 130 40.81 18.99 5.19
CA ALA A 130 39.91 17.86 5.42
C ALA A 130 40.53 16.74 6.27
N ASP A 131 41.82 16.45 6.09
CA ASP A 131 42.54 15.47 6.92
C ASP A 131 42.73 15.96 8.36
N THR A 132 43.06 17.23 8.54
CA THR A 132 43.17 17.83 9.87
C THR A 132 41.83 17.90 10.58
N ASP A 133 40.76 18.28 9.86
CA ASP A 133 39.39 18.31 10.36
C ASP A 133 38.96 16.91 10.85
N TRP A 134 39.17 15.89 10.00
CA TRP A 134 38.87 14.52 10.35
C TRP A 134 39.64 14.05 11.59
N LYS A 135 40.94 14.35 11.71
CA LYS A 135 41.76 13.97 12.86
C LYS A 135 41.25 14.59 14.17
N ILE A 136 40.86 15.86 14.13
CA ILE A 136 40.28 16.56 15.29
C ILE A 136 38.99 15.86 15.72
N LYS A 137 38.05 15.68 14.79
CA LYS A 137 36.75 15.03 15.04
C LYS A 137 36.88 13.56 15.45
N ALA A 138 37.82 12.83 14.87
CA ALA A 138 38.07 11.44 15.22
C ALA A 138 38.61 11.34 16.66
N LYS A 139 39.48 12.26 17.09
CA LYS A 139 39.98 12.30 18.47
C LYS A 139 38.85 12.48 19.49
N GLU A 140 37.85 13.32 19.18
CA GLU A 140 36.64 13.50 20.01
C GLU A 140 35.77 12.23 20.10
N ARG A 141 35.84 11.36 19.09
CA ARG A 141 35.06 10.11 18.98
C ARG A 141 35.86 8.85 19.33
N ASN A 142 36.89 8.95 20.18
CA ASN A 142 37.78 7.83 20.53
C ASN A 142 38.42 7.15 19.30
N TYR A 143 38.81 7.96 18.31
CA TYR A 143 39.41 7.55 17.04
C TYR A 143 38.53 6.65 16.16
N GLN A 144 37.23 6.55 16.44
CA GLN A 144 36.32 5.74 15.65
C GLN A 144 35.84 6.47 14.40
N PRO A 145 35.73 5.77 13.26
CA PRO A 145 35.25 6.36 12.02
C PRO A 145 33.74 6.59 12.03
N ALA A 146 32.97 5.73 12.71
CA ALA A 146 31.53 5.89 12.87
C ALA A 146 31.18 7.11 13.74
N ARG A 147 30.10 7.81 13.40
CA ARG A 147 29.72 9.09 14.03
C ARG A 147 28.68 8.90 15.13
N GLU A 148 27.82 7.91 14.95
CA GLU A 148 26.63 7.66 15.74
C GLU A 148 26.78 6.53 16.79
N LEU A 149 27.90 5.79 16.79
CA LEU A 149 28.07 4.57 17.61
C LEU A 149 28.65 4.81 19.02
N GLY A 150 28.81 6.08 19.42
CA GLY A 150 29.29 6.46 20.74
C GLY A 150 30.75 6.11 21.02
N GLY A 151 31.59 6.03 19.98
CA GLY A 151 33.03 5.77 20.13
C GLY A 151 33.39 4.33 20.52
N TYR A 152 32.52 3.36 20.23
CA TYR A 152 32.80 1.93 20.42
C TYR A 152 33.98 1.47 19.56
N ASN A 153 34.97 0.82 20.18
CA ASN A 153 36.17 0.29 19.51
C ASN A 153 36.24 -1.23 19.62
N ALA A 154 35.98 -1.91 18.50
CA ALA A 154 35.98 -3.37 18.39
C ALA A 154 37.33 -4.04 18.72
N TYR A 155 38.45 -3.33 18.56
CA TYR A 155 39.81 -3.87 18.74
C TYR A 155 40.44 -3.53 20.09
N SER A 156 39.73 -2.79 20.95
CA SER A 156 40.21 -2.46 22.28
C SER A 156 39.99 -3.62 23.27
N ASP A 157 40.64 -3.58 24.43
CA ASP A 157 40.38 -4.52 25.54
C ASP A 157 38.91 -4.51 25.99
N MET A 158 38.21 -3.39 25.75
CA MET A 158 36.78 -3.19 26.02
C MET A 158 35.89 -3.46 24.80
N GLY A 159 36.42 -4.09 23.74
CA GLY A 159 35.66 -4.42 22.52
C GLY A 159 34.52 -5.41 22.75
N TRP A 160 34.53 -6.13 23.87
CA TRP A 160 33.41 -6.98 24.27
C TRP A 160 32.16 -6.19 24.71
N ASN A 161 32.30 -4.91 25.09
CA ASN A 161 31.21 -4.08 25.60
C ASN A 161 30.52 -3.33 24.44
N ASP A 162 29.91 -4.09 23.53
CA ASP A 162 29.23 -3.59 22.34
C ASP A 162 27.72 -3.38 22.52
N GLU A 163 27.12 -3.92 23.58
CA GLU A 163 25.70 -3.73 23.87
C GLU A 163 25.42 -2.38 24.57
N LEU A 164 24.18 -1.90 24.45
CA LEU A 164 23.71 -0.73 25.19
C LEU A 164 22.93 -1.17 26.43
N LEU A 165 23.04 -0.38 27.49
CA LEU A 165 22.20 -0.56 28.66
C LEU A 165 20.76 -0.11 28.36
N ALA A 166 19.79 -0.72 29.01
CA ALA A 166 18.40 -0.32 28.88
C ALA A 166 18.22 1.15 29.31
N GLY A 167 17.56 1.94 28.47
CA GLY A 167 17.34 3.37 28.70
C GLY A 167 18.43 4.29 28.13
N ASP A 168 19.45 3.74 27.47
CA ASP A 168 20.41 4.55 26.71
C ASP A 168 19.75 5.15 25.45
N LYS A 169 19.96 6.46 25.26
CA LYS A 169 19.40 7.24 24.16
C LYS A 169 20.24 7.15 22.89
N LEU A 170 21.44 6.57 22.93
CA LEU A 170 22.33 6.51 21.78
C LEU A 170 21.73 5.77 20.56
N SER A 171 20.79 4.85 20.80
CA SER A 171 20.06 4.15 19.74
C SER A 171 18.94 4.97 19.10
N GLU A 172 18.53 6.09 19.69
CA GLU A 172 17.44 6.93 19.19
C GLU A 172 17.84 7.64 17.88
N PRO A 173 16.92 7.77 16.91
CA PRO A 173 17.19 8.49 15.66
C PRO A 173 17.58 9.96 15.88
N SER A 174 17.03 10.63 16.90
CA SER A 174 17.34 12.01 17.29
C SER A 174 18.82 12.20 17.59
N THR A 175 19.38 11.38 18.49
CA THR A 175 20.80 11.42 18.85
C THR A 175 21.71 11.10 17.66
N THR A 176 21.27 10.20 16.77
CA THR A 176 22.00 9.92 15.52
C THR A 176 22.08 11.17 14.64
N VAL A 177 20.96 11.86 14.42
CA VAL A 177 20.90 13.09 13.62
C VAL A 177 21.77 14.19 14.25
N GLU A 178 21.66 14.40 15.55
CA GLU A 178 22.48 15.38 16.29
C GLU A 178 23.98 15.10 16.15
N ALA A 179 24.40 13.84 16.27
CA ALA A 179 25.79 13.44 16.11
C ALA A 179 26.31 13.72 14.69
N LEU A 180 25.49 13.46 13.67
CA LEU A 180 25.82 13.71 12.25
C LEU A 180 25.87 15.21 11.93
N VAL A 181 24.93 16.00 12.44
CA VAL A 181 24.92 17.47 12.28
C VAL A 181 26.13 18.09 12.97
N ARG A 182 26.46 17.64 14.18
CA ARG A 182 27.66 18.07 14.91
C ARG A 182 28.95 17.76 14.14
N ASP A 183 29.07 16.56 13.57
CA ASP A 183 30.25 16.18 12.76
C ASP A 183 30.34 16.94 11.43
N SER A 184 29.22 17.44 10.91
CA SER A 184 29.19 18.20 9.67
C SER A 184 29.87 19.57 9.80
N HIS A 185 29.90 20.16 11.00
CA HIS A 185 30.51 21.47 11.23
C HIS A 185 32.03 21.42 11.01
N PRO A 186 32.61 22.24 10.14
CA PRO A 186 34.05 22.22 9.88
C PRO A 186 34.84 22.74 11.09
N ARG A 187 35.92 22.03 11.45
CA ARG A 187 36.89 22.38 12.50
C ARG A 187 38.25 22.80 11.93
N ALA A 188 38.51 22.52 10.66
CA ALA A 188 39.67 23.05 9.96
C ALA A 188 39.29 23.58 8.58
N VAL A 189 39.82 24.75 8.25
CA VAL A 189 39.60 25.47 6.99
C VAL A 189 40.96 25.75 6.35
N GLU A 190 40.96 26.00 5.04
CA GLU A 190 42.16 26.42 4.33
C GLU A 190 42.56 27.84 4.75
N GLY A 191 43.74 27.97 5.36
CA GLY A 191 44.32 29.27 5.67
C GLY A 191 44.81 29.98 4.40
N LYS A 192 45.08 31.28 4.51
CA LYS A 192 45.58 32.11 3.38
C LYS A 192 46.87 31.55 2.75
N ASP A 193 47.64 30.77 3.51
CA ASP A 193 48.88 30.13 3.08
C ASP A 193 48.68 28.74 2.44
N GLY A 194 47.43 28.31 2.20
CA GLY A 194 47.09 26.96 1.70
C GLY A 194 47.30 25.84 2.72
N LYS A 195 47.66 26.18 3.96
CA LYS A 195 47.84 25.25 5.07
C LYS A 195 46.55 25.09 5.88
N PRO A 196 46.33 23.92 6.50
CA PRO A 196 45.19 23.72 7.38
C PRO A 196 45.28 24.66 8.59
N MET A 197 44.24 25.47 8.79
CA MET A 197 44.06 26.30 9.97
C MET A 197 42.93 25.71 10.81
N VAL A 198 43.20 25.44 12.08
CA VAL A 198 42.19 24.96 13.04
C VAL A 198 41.33 26.14 13.46
N VAL A 199 40.02 25.99 13.38
CA VAL A 199 39.08 27.03 13.79
C VAL A 199 38.64 26.76 15.22
N GLU A 200 39.08 27.60 16.16
CA GLU A 200 38.69 27.49 17.57
C GLU A 200 37.30 28.11 17.79
N GLY A 201 36.34 27.27 18.17
CA GLY A 201 35.19 27.53 19.05
C GLY A 201 34.14 28.60 18.73
N ALA A 202 34.49 29.73 18.10
CA ALA A 202 33.63 30.91 17.98
C ALA A 202 33.71 31.64 16.63
N GLU A 203 34.73 31.41 15.80
CA GLU A 203 34.86 32.11 14.50
C GLU A 203 34.25 31.36 13.30
N VAL A 204 33.74 30.13 13.48
CA VAL A 204 33.06 29.35 12.41
C VAL A 204 31.72 29.99 11.99
N SER A 205 31.16 30.90 12.79
CA SER A 205 29.85 31.54 12.56
C SER A 205 29.89 32.77 11.63
N LEU A 206 31.04 33.10 11.03
CA LEU A 206 31.20 34.37 10.27
C LEU A 206 30.85 34.29 8.78
N HIS A 207 30.54 33.10 8.24
CA HIS A 207 30.00 32.97 6.89
C HIS A 207 28.64 32.27 6.95
N GLU A 208 27.56 32.98 6.54
CA GLU A 208 26.18 32.46 6.44
C GLU A 208 26.11 31.11 5.69
N ASP A 209 26.99 30.90 4.71
CA ASP A 209 27.10 29.67 3.92
C ASP A 209 27.64 28.45 4.71
N SER A 210 28.06 28.62 5.97
CA SER A 210 28.63 27.55 6.82
C SER A 210 27.66 27.02 7.88
N MET A 211 26.44 27.56 7.97
CA MET A 211 25.41 27.06 8.89
C MET A 211 24.79 25.79 8.33
N ILE A 212 25.00 24.66 9.01
CA ILE A 212 24.36 23.40 8.62
C ILE A 212 22.92 23.44 9.13
N GLU A 213 21.99 23.57 8.20
CA GLU A 213 20.56 23.54 8.50
C GLU A 213 20.16 22.17 9.05
N MET A 214 19.42 22.16 10.16
CA MET A 214 18.85 20.93 10.69
C MET A 214 17.75 20.43 9.76
N PRO A 215 17.58 19.10 9.62
CA PRO A 215 16.43 18.56 8.91
C PRO A 215 15.12 19.13 9.48
N LEU A 216 14.18 19.45 8.59
CA LEU A 216 12.85 19.90 8.99
C LEU A 216 12.17 18.86 9.90
N PRO A 217 11.35 19.31 10.86
CA PRO A 217 10.62 18.40 11.74
C PRO A 217 9.68 17.52 10.93
N ARG A 218 9.51 16.27 11.39
CA ARG A 218 8.59 15.30 10.79
C ARG A 218 7.13 15.63 11.07
N THR A 219 6.88 16.27 12.22
CA THR A 219 5.57 16.79 12.61
C THR A 219 5.37 18.17 12.01
N THR A 220 4.28 18.34 11.27
CA THR A 220 3.95 19.61 10.60
C THR A 220 3.04 20.48 11.46
N GLU A 221 2.86 21.75 11.10
CA GLU A 221 1.85 22.61 11.75
C GLU A 221 0.43 22.04 11.63
N ALA A 222 0.13 21.33 10.54
CA ALA A 222 -1.16 20.69 10.33
C ALA A 222 -1.39 19.51 11.30
N ASP A 223 -0.31 18.83 11.73
CA ASP A 223 -0.38 17.81 12.78
C ASP A 223 -0.65 18.42 14.15
N GLU A 224 0.03 19.51 14.48
CA GLU A 224 -0.16 20.24 15.75
C GLU A 224 -1.58 20.82 15.86
N LYS A 225 -2.07 21.43 14.77
CA LYS A 225 -3.43 21.99 14.67
C LYS A 225 -4.50 20.93 14.47
N LYS A 226 -4.12 19.67 14.20
CA LYS A 226 -5.01 18.55 13.82
C LYS A 226 -5.97 18.91 12.66
N ASP A 227 -5.45 19.60 11.65
CA ASP A 227 -6.25 20.00 10.49
C ASP A 227 -6.52 18.81 9.58
N LEU A 228 -7.71 18.23 9.70
CA LEU A 228 -8.14 17.08 8.90
C LEU A 228 -8.36 17.40 7.41
N LYS A 229 -8.34 18.68 6.99
CA LYS A 229 -8.45 19.06 5.57
C LYS A 229 -7.09 19.19 4.89
N SER A 230 -6.01 19.32 5.65
CA SER A 230 -4.66 19.43 5.09
C SER A 230 -4.13 18.07 4.64
N LEU A 231 -3.42 18.08 3.50
CA LEU A 231 -2.65 16.95 2.99
C LEU A 231 -1.26 16.85 3.62
N GLU A 232 -0.80 17.87 4.34
CA GLU A 232 0.54 17.94 4.93
C GLU A 232 0.61 17.28 6.31
N ARG A 233 -0.52 16.94 6.93
CA ARG A 233 -0.53 16.22 8.22
C ARG A 233 -0.13 14.76 8.05
N LYS A 234 0.50 14.10 9.03
CA LYS A 234 0.80 12.66 9.04
C LYS A 234 1.50 12.20 7.76
N LEU A 235 2.67 12.78 7.51
CA LEU A 235 3.45 12.53 6.29
C LEU A 235 3.93 11.08 6.16
N ASP A 236 3.97 10.31 7.24
CA ASP A 236 4.42 8.92 7.30
C ASP A 236 3.31 7.87 7.14
N GLU A 237 2.05 8.30 7.13
CA GLU A 237 0.84 7.50 6.91
C GLU A 237 0.14 7.83 5.57
N THR A 238 -0.76 6.96 5.13
CA THR A 238 -1.60 7.06 3.94
C THR A 238 -2.89 7.73 4.38
N LEU A 239 -3.17 8.86 3.75
CA LEU A 239 -4.44 9.55 3.93
C LEU A 239 -5.41 9.18 2.84
N TYR A 240 -6.68 9.07 3.19
CA TYR A 240 -7.79 8.80 2.29
C TYR A 240 -8.77 9.95 2.29
N LEU A 241 -9.26 10.33 1.11
CA LEU A 241 -10.31 11.33 0.99
C LEU A 241 -11.65 10.73 1.42
N CYS A 242 -12.26 11.32 2.44
CA CYS A 242 -13.59 11.01 2.90
C CYS A 242 -14.49 12.24 2.74
N VAL A 243 -15.72 12.02 2.31
CA VAL A 243 -16.71 13.07 2.12
C VAL A 243 -17.91 12.82 3.04
N GLU A 244 -18.56 13.91 3.42
CA GLU A 244 -19.72 13.94 4.30
C GLU A 244 -20.97 14.31 3.51
N ARG A 245 -22.05 13.57 3.77
CA ARG A 245 -23.41 13.94 3.38
C ARG A 245 -24.28 13.92 4.63
N ASN A 246 -25.09 14.94 4.81
CA ASN A 246 -26.13 14.93 5.82
C ASN A 246 -27.39 14.27 5.26
N ASP A 247 -27.81 13.20 5.92
CA ASP A 247 -29.11 12.57 5.70
C ASP A 247 -30.03 12.88 6.89
N GLU A 248 -31.30 12.47 6.82
CA GLU A 248 -32.28 12.62 7.92
C GLU A 248 -31.81 12.01 9.27
N ASN A 249 -30.92 11.02 9.20
CA ASN A 249 -30.35 10.32 10.37
C ASN A 249 -28.98 10.90 10.82
N GLY A 250 -28.61 12.09 10.33
CA GLY A 250 -27.37 12.79 10.66
C GLY A 250 -26.28 12.66 9.59
N ALA A 251 -25.09 13.14 9.94
CA ALA A 251 -23.91 13.14 9.09
C ALA A 251 -23.40 11.72 8.79
N HIS A 252 -23.29 11.36 7.52
CA HIS A 252 -22.74 10.11 7.06
C HIS A 252 -21.44 10.32 6.28
N TRP A 253 -20.36 9.71 6.78
CA TRP A 253 -19.04 9.71 6.14
C TRP A 253 -18.84 8.48 5.27
N PHE A 254 -18.38 8.71 4.03
CA PHE A 254 -18.11 7.66 3.05
C PHE A 254 -17.07 8.12 2.03
N PHE A 255 -16.62 7.19 1.17
CA PHE A 255 -15.76 7.52 0.03
C PHE A 255 -16.58 8.08 -1.13
N PRO A 256 -16.08 9.06 -1.89
CA PRO A 256 -16.77 9.62 -3.06
C PRO A 256 -17.30 8.51 -3.98
N ALA A 257 -18.61 8.50 -4.26
CA ALA A 257 -19.24 7.47 -5.08
C ALA A 257 -20.44 8.03 -5.83
N GLY A 258 -20.60 7.62 -7.09
CA GLY A 258 -21.71 8.04 -7.95
C GLY A 258 -22.21 6.90 -8.85
N PRO A 259 -23.44 7.00 -9.38
CA PRO A 259 -23.98 6.01 -10.31
C PRO A 259 -23.22 6.04 -11.64
N LEU A 260 -23.19 4.90 -12.32
CA LEU A 260 -22.73 4.83 -13.71
C LEU A 260 -23.74 5.54 -14.62
N GLU A 261 -23.23 6.41 -15.50
CA GLU A 261 -24.02 7.19 -16.44
C GLU A 261 -23.71 6.75 -17.89
N GLY A 262 -24.75 6.43 -18.65
CA GLY A 262 -24.63 6.09 -20.06
C GLY A 262 -23.83 4.80 -20.32
N ARG A 263 -22.77 4.89 -21.13
CA ARG A 263 -21.92 3.76 -21.54
C ARG A 263 -20.46 3.95 -21.11
N GLU A 264 -20.23 4.56 -19.96
CA GLU A 264 -18.89 4.73 -19.41
C GLU A 264 -18.39 3.45 -18.70
N ASN A 265 -17.07 3.29 -18.67
CA ASN A 265 -16.43 2.24 -17.88
C ASN A 265 -16.29 2.66 -16.41
N LEU A 266 -16.06 1.69 -15.51
CA LEU A 266 -15.94 1.96 -14.07
C LEU A 266 -14.81 2.95 -13.71
N HIS A 267 -13.68 2.91 -14.43
CA HIS A 267 -12.58 3.85 -14.21
C HIS A 267 -12.90 5.27 -14.72
N GLN A 268 -13.59 5.41 -15.85
CA GLN A 268 -14.04 6.70 -16.38
C GLN A 268 -15.10 7.32 -15.47
N ALA A 269 -16.03 6.51 -14.98
CA ALA A 269 -17.01 6.91 -13.99
C ALA A 269 -16.35 7.39 -12.70
N ALA A 270 -15.32 6.68 -12.22
CA ALA A 270 -14.55 7.09 -11.05
C ALA A 270 -13.87 8.45 -11.26
N GLU A 271 -13.27 8.71 -12.42
CA GLU A 271 -12.67 10.00 -12.77
C GLU A 271 -13.71 11.13 -12.76
N ARG A 272 -14.85 10.92 -13.44
CA ARG A 272 -15.96 11.88 -13.48
C ARG A 272 -16.52 12.16 -12.09
N VAL A 273 -16.80 11.11 -11.32
CA VAL A 273 -17.31 11.22 -9.94
C VAL A 273 -16.33 11.99 -9.07
N LEU A 274 -15.02 11.77 -9.23
CA LEU A 274 -14.02 12.51 -8.46
C LEU A 274 -14.04 14.00 -8.80
N VAL A 275 -14.10 14.35 -10.09
CA VAL A 275 -14.19 15.74 -10.54
C VAL A 275 -15.49 16.42 -10.07
N GLN A 276 -16.62 15.70 -10.12
CA GLN A 276 -17.93 16.22 -9.69
C GLN A 276 -18.07 16.34 -8.15
N THR A 277 -17.23 15.64 -7.38
CA THR A 277 -17.27 15.67 -5.91
C THR A 277 -16.23 16.62 -5.31
N ALA A 278 -14.98 16.54 -5.79
CA ALA A 278 -13.82 17.20 -5.19
C ALA A 278 -13.11 18.20 -6.13
N GLY A 279 -13.69 18.47 -7.30
CA GLY A 279 -13.18 19.46 -8.25
C GLY A 279 -12.02 18.96 -9.12
N VAL A 280 -11.57 19.84 -10.02
CA VAL A 280 -10.52 19.55 -11.02
C VAL A 280 -9.11 19.83 -10.49
N ASN A 281 -8.98 20.57 -9.38
CA ASN A 281 -7.70 21.04 -8.82
C ASN A 281 -6.91 19.95 -8.05
N MET A 282 -6.96 18.71 -8.54
CA MET A 282 -6.19 17.58 -8.02
C MET A 282 -5.51 16.85 -9.17
N ASN A 283 -4.20 16.67 -9.07
CA ASN A 283 -3.47 15.78 -9.96
C ASN A 283 -3.64 14.35 -9.46
N THR A 284 -4.57 13.62 -10.08
CA THR A 284 -4.93 12.26 -9.66
C THR A 284 -4.63 11.24 -10.73
N TRP A 285 -4.20 10.05 -10.31
CA TRP A 285 -3.92 8.92 -11.18
C TRP A 285 -4.70 7.68 -10.73
N ILE A 286 -5.54 7.15 -11.61
CA ILE A 286 -6.25 5.89 -11.39
C ILE A 286 -5.26 4.74 -11.62
N VAL A 287 -5.07 3.89 -10.62
CA VAL A 287 -4.01 2.87 -10.62
C VAL A 287 -4.24 1.78 -11.68
N GLY A 288 -5.50 1.46 -11.99
CA GLY A 288 -5.84 0.46 -12.99
C GLY A 288 -7.35 0.35 -13.22
N HIS A 289 -7.77 -0.57 -14.09
CA HIS A 289 -9.18 -0.74 -14.48
C HIS A 289 -9.97 -1.73 -13.61
N ALA A 290 -9.28 -2.52 -12.78
CA ALA A 290 -9.93 -3.47 -11.88
C ALA A 290 -10.34 -2.78 -10.57
N PRO A 291 -11.56 -3.01 -10.06
CA PRO A 291 -11.94 -2.53 -8.74
C PRO A 291 -11.14 -3.26 -7.65
N ILE A 292 -10.75 -2.53 -6.61
CA ILE A 292 -10.04 -3.07 -5.45
C ILE A 292 -10.97 -3.72 -4.42
N GLY A 293 -12.26 -3.42 -4.50
CA GLY A 293 -13.28 -4.04 -3.68
C GLY A 293 -14.67 -3.55 -4.06
N HIS A 294 -15.68 -4.05 -3.35
CA HIS A 294 -17.08 -3.72 -3.61
C HIS A 294 -17.87 -3.65 -2.31
N HIS A 295 -18.93 -2.86 -2.33
CA HIS A 295 -19.91 -2.76 -1.25
C HIS A 295 -21.32 -2.91 -1.83
N GLU A 296 -22.08 -3.88 -1.32
CA GLU A 296 -23.45 -4.15 -1.75
C GLU A 296 -24.45 -3.77 -0.64
N LYS A 297 -25.33 -2.82 -0.94
CA LYS A 297 -26.55 -2.57 -0.18
C LYS A 297 -27.71 -3.29 -0.86
N ARG A 298 -28.42 -4.12 -0.09
CA ARG A 298 -29.52 -4.90 -0.61
C ARG A 298 -30.76 -4.02 -0.86
N PRO A 299 -31.53 -4.29 -1.92
CA PRO A 299 -32.82 -3.65 -2.16
C PRO A 299 -33.80 -4.02 -1.04
N LYS A 300 -34.76 -3.13 -0.79
CA LYS A 300 -35.89 -3.41 0.11
C LYS A 300 -37.15 -3.60 -0.72
N PHE A 301 -37.85 -4.71 -0.48
CA PHE A 301 -39.11 -5.02 -1.13
C PHE A 301 -40.29 -4.64 -0.22
N PRO A 302 -41.42 -4.21 -0.82
CA PRO A 302 -42.63 -4.00 -0.05
C PRO A 302 -43.07 -5.32 0.59
N ALA A 303 -43.67 -5.23 1.79
CA ALA A 303 -44.21 -6.41 2.45
C ALA A 303 -45.31 -7.04 1.57
N VAL A 304 -45.08 -8.26 1.10
CA VAL A 304 -46.10 -9.01 0.33
C VAL A 304 -47.27 -9.32 1.28
N PRO A 305 -48.51 -8.87 1.00
CA PRO A 305 -49.66 -9.31 1.78
C PRO A 305 -49.78 -10.82 1.61
N ALA A 306 -49.74 -11.55 2.71
CA ALA A 306 -49.87 -13.00 2.69
C ALA A 306 -51.22 -13.38 2.06
N HIS A 307 -51.22 -13.86 0.82
CA HIS A 307 -52.39 -14.54 0.29
C HIS A 307 -52.57 -15.84 1.07
N THR A 308 -53.68 -15.89 1.79
CA THR A 308 -54.21 -17.03 2.53
C THR A 308 -54.10 -18.31 1.72
N LYS A 309 -53.21 -19.20 2.14
CA LYS A 309 -53.35 -20.63 1.91
C LYS A 309 -53.39 -21.30 3.28
N ASP A 310 -54.55 -21.85 3.57
CA ASP A 310 -54.81 -22.67 4.75
C ASP A 310 -53.75 -23.76 4.86
N THR A 311 -53.06 -23.82 6.00
CA THR A 311 -52.37 -25.02 6.46
C THR A 311 -52.53 -25.08 7.98
N PRO A 312 -53.05 -26.18 8.53
CA PRO A 312 -53.55 -26.21 9.90
C PRO A 312 -52.43 -26.14 10.92
N ALA A 313 -52.76 -25.50 12.04
CA ALA A 313 -51.92 -25.38 13.22
C ALA A 313 -51.49 -26.76 13.74
N ALA A 314 -50.18 -26.98 13.83
CA ALA A 314 -49.60 -28.03 14.66
C ALA A 314 -48.85 -27.36 15.82
N LEU A 315 -49.43 -27.50 17.02
CA LEU A 315 -48.73 -27.30 18.29
C LEU A 315 -47.44 -28.14 18.29
N THR A 316 -46.33 -27.57 18.78
CA THR A 316 -45.59 -28.16 19.91
C THR A 316 -44.44 -27.28 20.41
N LYS A 317 -44.51 -27.05 21.73
CA LYS A 317 -43.45 -26.96 22.75
C LYS A 317 -42.39 -25.83 22.72
N ALA A 318 -42.47 -25.09 23.82
CA ALA A 318 -41.45 -24.30 24.51
C ALA A 318 -39.99 -24.63 24.17
N LYS A 319 -39.24 -23.59 23.80
CA LYS A 319 -37.77 -23.58 23.83
C LYS A 319 -37.27 -22.19 24.24
N ALA A 320 -36.26 -22.22 25.11
CA ALA A 320 -35.61 -21.14 25.84
C ALA A 320 -35.43 -19.81 25.09
N GLU A 321 -35.48 -18.70 25.86
CA GLU A 321 -35.22 -17.35 25.39
C GLU A 321 -33.85 -17.24 24.70
N PRO A 322 -33.80 -16.88 23.41
CA PRO A 322 -32.54 -16.71 22.70
C PRO A 322 -31.89 -15.38 23.08
N SER A 323 -30.57 -15.37 23.19
CA SER A 323 -29.76 -14.14 23.33
C SER A 323 -30.05 -13.14 22.19
N LYS A 324 -29.90 -11.84 22.46
CA LYS A 324 -30.19 -10.74 21.50
C LYS A 324 -29.52 -10.92 20.12
N SER A 325 -28.35 -11.56 20.06
CA SER A 325 -27.63 -11.86 18.80
C SER A 325 -28.29 -12.98 17.99
N SER A 326 -28.84 -14.00 18.64
CA SER A 326 -29.57 -15.11 18.01
C SER A 326 -30.87 -14.62 17.37
N GLN A 327 -31.62 -13.75 18.07
CA GLN A 327 -32.84 -13.14 17.53
C GLN A 327 -32.57 -12.27 16.29
N ALA A 328 -31.52 -11.45 16.31
CA ALA A 328 -31.14 -10.61 15.16
C ALA A 328 -30.75 -11.43 13.91
N SER A 329 -30.06 -12.56 14.10
CA SER A 329 -29.71 -13.46 13.00
C SER A 329 -30.93 -14.13 12.37
N LYS A 330 -31.90 -14.54 13.20
CA LYS A 330 -33.17 -15.13 12.75
C LYS A 330 -34.01 -14.13 11.95
N LEU A 331 -34.16 -12.90 12.46
CA LEU A 331 -34.87 -11.80 11.79
C LEU A 331 -34.24 -11.45 10.43
N ARG A 332 -32.90 -11.45 10.33
CA ARG A 332 -32.19 -11.22 9.05
C ARG A 332 -32.44 -12.34 8.05
N ARG A 333 -32.53 -13.59 8.50
CA ARG A 333 -32.83 -14.74 7.63
C ARG A 333 -34.26 -14.68 7.11
N GLU A 334 -35.22 -14.41 7.99
CA GLU A 334 -36.64 -14.24 7.64
C GLU A 334 -36.87 -13.05 6.70
N ALA A 335 -36.13 -11.95 6.87
CA ALA A 335 -36.14 -10.83 5.92
C ALA A 335 -35.60 -11.25 4.55
N ARG A 336 -34.49 -12.00 4.51
CA ARG A 336 -33.90 -12.48 3.26
C ARG A 336 -34.82 -13.44 2.51
N GLU A 337 -35.48 -14.35 3.22
CA GLU A 337 -36.47 -15.27 2.64
C GLU A 337 -37.68 -14.50 2.08
N ARG A 338 -38.14 -13.45 2.76
CA ARG A 338 -39.19 -12.55 2.24
C ARG A 338 -38.77 -11.80 0.98
N ASP A 339 -37.56 -11.24 0.98
CA ASP A 339 -37.03 -10.52 -0.19
C ASP A 339 -36.88 -11.46 -1.39
N GLU A 340 -36.45 -12.70 -1.15
CA GLU A 340 -36.29 -13.73 -2.18
C GLU A 340 -37.65 -14.21 -2.72
N ALA A 341 -38.67 -14.33 -1.85
CA ALA A 341 -40.04 -14.59 -2.26
C ALA A 341 -40.62 -13.45 -3.10
N ALA A 342 -40.39 -12.19 -2.72
CA ALA A 342 -40.83 -11.01 -3.47
C ALA A 342 -40.17 -10.92 -4.86
N ARG A 343 -38.86 -11.25 -4.94
CA ARG A 343 -38.14 -11.37 -6.23
C ARG A 343 -38.73 -12.46 -7.11
N THR A 344 -39.01 -13.64 -6.54
CA THR A 344 -39.60 -14.77 -7.26
C THR A 344 -41.01 -14.43 -7.77
N ALA A 345 -41.76 -13.63 -7.02
CA ALA A 345 -43.07 -13.11 -7.40
C ALA A 345 -43.02 -11.95 -8.42
N GLY A 346 -41.83 -11.49 -8.84
CA GLY A 346 -41.69 -10.41 -9.83
C GLY A 346 -42.08 -9.02 -9.32
N ILE A 347 -42.16 -8.83 -8.00
CA ILE A 347 -42.50 -7.56 -7.37
C ILE A 347 -41.31 -6.60 -7.50
N ALA A 348 -41.57 -5.36 -7.88
CA ALA A 348 -40.51 -4.35 -7.96
C ALA A 348 -40.07 -3.92 -6.55
N PRO A 349 -38.76 -3.71 -6.31
CA PRO A 349 -38.28 -3.20 -5.04
C PRO A 349 -38.83 -1.79 -4.80
N GLU A 350 -39.15 -1.49 -3.54
CA GLU A 350 -39.54 -0.15 -3.09
C GLU A 350 -38.31 0.77 -3.07
N ILE A 351 -37.18 0.23 -2.61
CA ILE A 351 -35.87 0.91 -2.63
C ILE A 351 -34.90 0.02 -3.39
N LEU A 352 -34.31 0.59 -4.46
CA LEU A 352 -33.29 -0.08 -5.27
C LEU A 352 -32.05 -0.43 -4.44
N GLY A 353 -31.44 -1.56 -4.74
CA GLY A 353 -30.17 -1.95 -4.16
C GLY A 353 -29.03 -1.12 -4.75
N GLU A 354 -27.89 -1.09 -4.07
CA GLU A 354 -26.69 -0.39 -4.54
C GLU A 354 -25.52 -1.36 -4.59
N ARG A 355 -24.78 -1.35 -5.71
CA ARG A 355 -23.51 -2.07 -5.84
C ARG A 355 -22.42 -1.07 -6.17
N THR A 356 -21.67 -0.67 -5.15
CA THR A 356 -20.56 0.26 -5.31
C THR A 356 -19.28 -0.53 -5.52
N PHE A 357 -18.61 -0.32 -6.64
CA PHE A 357 -17.29 -0.88 -6.92
C PHE A 357 -16.23 0.21 -6.73
N TYR A 358 -15.24 -0.04 -5.90
CA TYR A 358 -14.23 0.96 -5.54
C TYR A 358 -13.01 0.87 -6.44
N MET A 359 -12.62 2.01 -7.00
CA MET A 359 -11.41 2.19 -7.78
C MET A 359 -10.33 2.83 -6.91
N LYS A 360 -9.09 2.33 -7.04
CA LYS A 360 -7.94 2.93 -6.36
C LYS A 360 -7.42 4.11 -7.16
N VAL A 361 -7.33 5.26 -6.50
CA VAL A 361 -6.79 6.48 -7.08
C VAL A 361 -5.71 7.04 -6.18
N ARG A 362 -4.64 7.55 -6.77
CA ARG A 362 -3.54 8.23 -6.07
C ARG A 362 -3.62 9.72 -6.37
N ILE A 363 -3.44 10.55 -5.35
CA ILE A 363 -3.20 11.98 -5.52
C ILE A 363 -1.70 12.23 -5.50
N MET A 364 -1.21 13.05 -6.42
CA MET A 364 0.19 13.46 -6.51
C MET A 364 0.39 14.93 -6.12
N ALA A 365 -0.59 15.79 -6.40
CA ALA A 365 -0.59 17.20 -6.06
C ALA A 365 -2.02 17.77 -6.08
N GLY A 366 -2.19 18.98 -5.55
CA GLY A 366 -3.48 19.68 -5.53
C GLY A 366 -4.28 19.40 -4.26
N GLN A 367 -5.52 19.88 -4.21
CA GLN A 367 -6.39 19.79 -3.04
C GLN A 367 -7.85 19.62 -3.46
N ALA A 368 -8.62 18.91 -2.64
CA ALA A 368 -10.05 18.75 -2.84
C ALA A 368 -10.78 20.08 -2.60
N ASN A 369 -11.69 20.42 -3.52
CA ASN A 369 -12.60 21.55 -3.38
C ASN A 369 -14.05 21.07 -3.61
N LEU A 370 -14.93 21.35 -2.64
CA LEU A 370 -16.35 20.97 -2.71
C LEU A 370 -17.25 22.06 -3.28
N GLU A 371 -16.71 23.21 -3.67
CA GLU A 371 -17.46 24.28 -4.31
C GLU A 371 -18.13 23.80 -5.61
N GLY A 372 -19.45 23.92 -5.70
CA GLY A 372 -20.21 23.51 -6.89
C GLY A 372 -20.36 22.00 -7.07
N ASN A 373 -20.21 21.19 -6.01
CA ASN A 373 -20.35 19.75 -6.12
C ASN A 373 -21.78 19.32 -6.56
N ALA A 374 -21.86 18.29 -7.38
CA ALA A 374 -23.13 17.79 -7.92
C ALA A 374 -23.92 16.89 -6.95
N PHE A 375 -23.30 16.50 -5.83
CA PHE A 375 -23.77 15.42 -4.96
C PHE A 375 -24.28 15.88 -3.60
N GLY A 376 -24.41 17.21 -3.39
CA GLY A 376 -24.86 17.81 -2.14
C GLY A 376 -23.97 17.46 -0.95
N LEU A 377 -22.66 17.41 -1.18
CA LEU A 377 -21.66 17.12 -0.14
C LEU A 377 -21.35 18.39 0.65
N GLU A 378 -21.21 18.25 1.96
CA GLU A 378 -21.04 19.42 2.84
C GLU A 378 -19.58 19.60 3.27
N ASN A 379 -18.93 18.52 3.71
CA ASN A 379 -17.54 18.54 4.11
C ASN A 379 -16.73 17.41 3.50
N PHE A 380 -15.42 17.58 3.59
CA PHE A 380 -14.44 16.54 3.33
C PHE A 380 -13.36 16.55 4.40
N CYS A 381 -12.67 15.43 4.53
CA CYS A 381 -11.44 15.33 5.27
C CYS A 381 -10.54 14.25 4.70
N TRP A 382 -9.26 14.36 4.99
CA TRP A 382 -8.23 13.38 4.71
C TRP A 382 -7.98 12.60 5.99
N LEU A 383 -8.28 11.29 5.99
CA LEU A 383 -8.24 10.45 7.19
C LEU A 383 -7.29 9.27 7.03
N THR A 384 -6.74 8.80 8.14
CA THR A 384 -5.94 7.57 8.18
C THR A 384 -6.86 6.37 8.34
N LYS A 385 -6.36 5.15 8.11
CA LYS A 385 -7.17 3.92 8.27
C LYS A 385 -7.80 3.80 9.66
N THR A 386 -7.08 4.17 10.71
CA THR A 386 -7.56 4.15 12.10
C THR A 386 -8.69 5.13 12.33
N GLU A 387 -8.53 6.38 11.88
CA GLU A 387 -9.55 7.43 12.02
C GLU A 387 -10.80 7.15 11.19
N ILE A 388 -10.66 6.49 10.02
CA ILE A 388 -11.80 6.03 9.23
C ILE A 388 -12.61 5.00 10.03
N GLY A 389 -11.95 4.11 10.77
CA GLY A 389 -12.62 3.16 11.65
C GLY A 389 -13.46 3.81 12.75
N GLU A 390 -13.08 5.00 13.20
CA GLU A 390 -13.81 5.79 14.20
C GLU A 390 -14.96 6.60 13.58
N LYS A 391 -14.75 7.20 12.40
CA LYS A 391 -15.75 8.04 11.73
C LYS A 391 -16.79 7.27 10.94
N PHE A 392 -16.43 6.15 10.32
CA PHE A 392 -17.37 5.38 9.51
C PHE A 392 -18.25 4.54 10.42
N ARG A 393 -19.47 4.23 9.95
CA ARG A 393 -20.31 3.25 10.66
C ARG A 393 -19.58 1.91 10.71
N PRO A 394 -19.59 1.18 11.84
CA PRO A 394 -18.84 -0.07 11.96
C PRO A 394 -19.18 -1.12 10.87
N GLN A 395 -20.44 -1.13 10.42
CA GLN A 395 -20.89 -2.03 9.35
C GLN A 395 -20.28 -1.67 8.00
N ASP A 396 -20.14 -0.37 7.69
CA ASP A 396 -19.56 0.10 6.44
C ASP A 396 -18.04 -0.07 6.49
N PHE A 397 -17.40 0.28 7.61
CA PHE A 397 -15.95 0.11 7.80
C PHE A 397 -15.50 -1.34 7.61
N ALA A 398 -16.20 -2.31 8.19
CA ALA A 398 -15.90 -3.73 8.05
C ALA A 398 -15.92 -4.23 6.59
N LYS A 399 -16.62 -3.53 5.68
CA LYS A 399 -16.67 -3.86 4.25
C LYS A 399 -15.55 -3.22 3.44
N VAL A 400 -14.93 -2.16 3.97
CA VAL A 400 -13.92 -1.37 3.24
C VAL A 400 -12.52 -1.47 3.83
N GLN A 401 -12.36 -1.91 5.07
CA GLN A 401 -11.09 -1.97 5.79
C GLN A 401 -9.97 -2.73 5.05
N ASP A 402 -10.33 -3.78 4.31
CA ASP A 402 -9.36 -4.64 3.59
C ASP A 402 -8.78 -3.93 2.34
N MET A 403 -9.46 -2.89 1.84
CA MET A 403 -8.97 -2.06 0.74
C MET A 403 -7.97 -0.99 1.19
N LEU A 404 -7.90 -0.73 2.50
CA LEU A 404 -7.08 0.31 3.10
C LEU A 404 -5.76 -0.26 3.59
N ALA A 405 -4.68 0.44 3.29
CA ALA A 405 -3.35 0.12 3.79
C ALA A 405 -3.27 0.50 5.28
N ASP A 406 -2.59 -0.34 6.07
CA ASP A 406 -2.31 -0.04 7.49
C ASP A 406 -1.30 1.09 7.65
N ARG A 407 -0.56 1.38 6.58
CA ARG A 407 0.36 2.50 6.50
C ARG A 407 -0.08 3.46 5.44
#